data_AF-A0A9W9K6T4-F1
#
_entry.id   AF-A0A9W9K6T4-F1
#
_cell.length_a   1.000
_cell.length_b   1.000
_cell.length_c   1.000
_cell.angle_alpha   90.00
_cell.angle_beta   90.00
_cell.angle_gamma   90.00
#
_symmetry.space_group_name_H-M   'P 1'
#
loop_
_entity.id
_entity.type
_entity.pdbx_description
1 polymer ?
#
loop_
_entity_poly.entity_id
_entity_poly.type
_entity_poly.pdbx_seq_one_letter_code
_entity_poly.pdbx_strand_id
1 'polypeptide(L)'
;MERCPGTDPSDTTATKPRPPNTHDSGGFVPFPGAAWFKTKPNSPIIDAMGKRLVEEGCKAYKVGPGPQWTGADQDSYKLWQQKLRFKGANADGWPGQVSWDKLKVPN
;
A
#
# COMPACT_ATOMS: atom_id res chain seq x y z
N MET A 1 27.73 15.85 -26.79
CA MET A 1 28.75 15.16 -25.98
C MET A 1 28.53 15.52 -24.52
N GLU A 2 27.85 14.80 -23.62
CA GLU A 2 26.91 13.67 -23.61
C GLU A 2 26.79 13.21 -22.15
N ARG A 3 25.73 12.45 -21.83
CA ARG A 3 25.49 11.65 -20.60
C ARG A 3 24.64 12.30 -19.47
N CYS A 4 23.94 11.42 -18.75
CA CYS A 4 22.60 11.66 -18.18
C CYS A 4 22.58 11.69 -16.61
N PRO A 5 21.48 11.42 -15.86
CA PRO A 5 21.02 12.32 -14.80
C PRO A 5 21.23 11.80 -13.36
N GLY A 6 21.12 12.70 -12.37
CA GLY A 6 21.16 12.36 -10.95
C GLY A 6 20.01 12.97 -10.14
N THR A 7 19.26 12.10 -9.45
CA THR A 7 18.83 12.18 -8.02
C THR A 7 18.67 13.59 -7.42
N ASP A 8 17.51 13.99 -6.88
CA ASP A 8 16.75 13.32 -5.79
C ASP A 8 15.31 13.89 -5.67
N PRO A 9 14.34 13.18 -5.04
CA PRO A 9 13.19 13.83 -4.42
C PRO A 9 12.96 13.39 -2.96
N SER A 10 13.75 13.94 -2.04
CA SER A 10 13.56 13.84 -0.59
C SER A 10 13.30 15.23 0.02
N ASP A 11 12.04 15.67 0.03
CA ASP A 11 11.50 16.57 1.07
C ASP A 11 9.95 16.44 1.12
N THR A 12 9.28 15.91 2.15
CA THR A 12 9.05 16.30 3.58
C THR A 12 7.74 17.07 3.79
N THR A 13 7.07 16.82 4.94
CA THR A 13 5.82 17.46 5.47
C THR A 13 4.50 17.01 4.80
N ALA A 14 3.35 16.79 5.47
CA ALA A 14 2.96 16.68 6.89
C ALA A 14 1.70 15.76 6.98
N THR A 15 1.07 15.38 8.11
CA THR A 15 1.13 15.80 9.53
C THR A 15 0.74 14.61 10.44
N LYS A 16 1.15 14.60 11.72
CA LYS A 16 0.67 13.64 12.75
C LYS A 16 -0.76 14.00 13.20
N PRO A 17 -1.66 13.02 13.37
CA PRO A 17 -2.05 12.65 14.73
C PRO A 17 -1.81 11.17 15.00
N ARG A 18 -1.36 10.85 16.22
CA ARG A 18 -1.12 9.48 16.68
C ARG A 18 -2.45 8.90 17.20
N PRO A 19 -3.03 7.84 16.60
CA PRO A 19 -3.84 6.92 17.39
C PRO A 19 -2.89 6.14 18.33
N PRO A 20 -3.34 5.77 19.55
CA PRO A 20 -2.48 5.13 20.54
C PRO A 20 -1.89 3.81 20.01
N ASN A 21 -0.76 3.39 20.57
CA ASN A 21 -0.28 2.02 20.41
C ASN A 21 -1.26 1.07 21.10
N THR A 22 -2.31 0.64 20.39
CA THR A 22 -2.88 -0.68 20.60
C THR A 22 -2.19 -1.61 19.62
N HIS A 23 -1.09 -2.22 20.06
CA HIS A 23 -0.65 -3.49 19.50
C HIS A 23 -1.74 -4.53 19.82
N ASP A 24 -2.85 -4.48 19.08
CA ASP A 24 -3.87 -5.51 19.13
C ASP A 24 -3.18 -6.81 18.73
N SER A 25 -3.14 -7.76 19.66
CA SER A 25 -2.19 -8.88 19.66
C SER A 25 -2.56 -10.01 18.69
N GLY A 26 -3.15 -9.66 17.55
CA GLY A 26 -3.67 -10.57 16.53
C GLY A 26 -2.97 -10.38 15.18
N GLY A 27 -1.79 -10.98 15.02
CA GLY A 27 -1.14 -11.34 13.75
C GLY A 27 -1.48 -10.50 12.51
N PHE A 28 -1.15 -9.21 12.51
CA PHE A 28 -1.19 -8.38 11.29
C PHE A 28 0.20 -8.28 10.66
N VAL A 29 0.27 -8.25 9.33
CA VAL A 29 1.53 -8.14 8.59
C VAL A 29 2.14 -6.73 8.77
N PRO A 30 3.38 -6.58 9.26
CA PRO A 30 4.05 -5.29 9.31
C PRO A 30 4.38 -4.80 7.89
N PHE A 31 4.33 -3.49 7.66
CA PHE A 31 4.59 -2.90 6.35
C PHE A 31 6.03 -3.21 5.86
N PRO A 32 6.23 -3.98 4.77
CA PRO A 32 7.56 -4.40 4.30
C PRO A 32 8.32 -3.31 3.52
N GLY A 33 7.69 -2.14 3.30
CA GLY A 33 8.29 -1.01 2.58
C GLY A 33 7.79 -0.86 1.14
N ALA A 34 7.56 0.39 0.70
CA ALA A 34 7.05 0.70 -0.64
C ALA A 34 7.99 0.18 -1.76
N ALA A 35 9.30 0.16 -1.52
CA ALA A 35 10.29 -0.38 -2.44
C ALA A 35 10.10 -1.90 -2.68
N TRP A 36 9.69 -2.65 -1.65
CA TRP A 36 9.40 -4.08 -1.78
C TRP A 36 8.17 -4.34 -2.64
N PHE A 37 7.11 -3.53 -2.55
CA PHE A 37 5.98 -3.63 -3.49
C PHE A 37 6.40 -3.26 -4.93
N LYS A 38 7.33 -2.29 -5.11
CA LYS A 38 7.85 -1.90 -6.42
C LYS A 38 8.61 -3.02 -7.14
N THR A 39 9.15 -4.02 -6.43
CA THR A 39 9.75 -5.22 -7.05
C THR A 39 8.72 -6.27 -7.49
N LYS A 40 7.42 -5.97 -7.40
CA LYS A 40 6.28 -6.86 -7.75
C LYS A 40 6.41 -8.27 -7.12
N PRO A 41 6.45 -8.36 -5.78
CA PRO A 41 6.75 -9.59 -5.07
C PRO A 41 5.61 -10.60 -5.20
N ASN A 42 5.96 -11.88 -5.03
CA ASN A 42 5.01 -12.96 -4.84
C ASN A 42 5.10 -13.45 -3.38
N SER A 43 4.03 -13.23 -2.61
CA SER A 43 3.96 -13.50 -1.17
C SER A 43 2.50 -13.57 -0.71
N PRO A 44 2.15 -14.44 0.27
CA PRO A 44 0.80 -14.47 0.87
C PRO A 44 0.37 -13.11 1.47
N ILE A 45 1.32 -12.22 1.77
CA ILE A 45 1.06 -10.83 2.19
C ILE A 45 0.22 -10.06 1.16
N ILE A 46 0.47 -10.26 -0.14
CA ILE A 46 -0.29 -9.60 -1.21
C ILE A 46 -1.70 -10.19 -1.31
N ASP A 47 -1.83 -11.50 -1.17
CA ASP A 47 -3.11 -12.20 -1.17
C ASP A 47 -4.01 -11.72 -0.02
N ALA A 48 -3.48 -11.66 1.20
CA ALA A 48 -4.18 -11.14 2.37
C ALA A 48 -4.54 -9.65 2.24
N MET A 49 -3.63 -8.83 1.68
CA MET A 49 -3.90 -7.42 1.38
C MET A 49 -5.03 -7.28 0.36
N GLY A 50 -4.98 -8.03 -0.73
CA GLY A 50 -5.99 -8.02 -1.77
C GLY A 50 -7.35 -8.49 -1.27
N LYS A 51 -7.39 -9.49 -0.38
CA LYS A 51 -8.60 -9.90 0.35
C LYS A 51 -9.18 -8.76 1.19
N ARG A 52 -8.35 -8.03 1.96
CA ARG A 52 -8.84 -6.85 2.70
C ARG A 52 -9.35 -5.74 1.79
N LEU A 53 -8.70 -5.47 0.66
CA LEU A 53 -9.19 -4.51 -0.34
C LEU A 53 -10.53 -4.93 -0.95
N VAL A 54 -10.75 -6.24 -1.14
CA VAL A 54 -12.04 -6.80 -1.58
C VAL A 54 -13.14 -6.59 -0.53
N GLU A 55 -12.86 -6.85 0.74
CA GLU A 55 -13.80 -6.65 1.86
C GLU A 55 -14.14 -5.17 2.08
N GLU A 56 -13.16 -4.27 1.93
CA GLU A 56 -13.36 -2.82 1.98
C GLU A 56 -14.10 -2.25 0.75
N GLY A 57 -14.38 -3.07 -0.26
CA GLY A 57 -15.01 -2.69 -1.52
C GLY A 57 -14.08 -1.95 -2.50
N CYS A 58 -12.81 -1.78 -2.15
CA CYS A 58 -11.79 -1.08 -2.94
C CYS A 58 -11.04 -2.06 -3.86
N LYS A 59 -11.75 -2.78 -4.72
CA LYS A 59 -11.17 -3.78 -5.64
C LYS A 59 -11.27 -3.39 -7.12
N ALA A 60 -10.19 -3.65 -7.85
CA ALA A 60 -10.10 -3.59 -9.31
C ALA A 60 -9.85 -4.98 -9.95
N TYR A 61 -9.84 -6.06 -9.14
CA TYR A 61 -9.60 -7.42 -9.60
C TYR A 61 -10.72 -7.96 -10.49
N LYS A 62 -10.36 -8.46 -11.68
CA LYS A 62 -11.28 -9.20 -12.58
C LYS A 62 -11.40 -10.70 -12.26
N VAL A 63 -10.33 -11.31 -11.75
CA VAL A 63 -10.24 -12.76 -11.48
C VAL A 63 -10.21 -13.05 -9.98
N GLY A 64 -9.59 -12.17 -9.20
CA GLY A 64 -9.45 -12.26 -7.74
C GLY A 64 -8.11 -11.66 -7.30
N PRO A 65 -7.93 -11.36 -6.00
CA PRO A 65 -6.60 -11.12 -5.44
C PRO A 65 -5.81 -12.44 -5.46
N GLY A 66 -4.48 -12.33 -5.46
CA GLY A 66 -3.58 -13.47 -5.35
C GLY A 66 -2.24 -13.05 -4.74
N PRO A 67 -1.32 -14.00 -4.49
CA PRO A 67 -0.07 -13.70 -3.81
C PRO A 67 0.91 -12.89 -4.66
N GLN A 68 0.69 -12.74 -5.97
CA GLN A 68 1.54 -11.94 -6.85
C GLN A 68 1.02 -10.50 -6.97
N TRP A 69 1.88 -9.51 -6.74
CA TRP A 69 1.55 -8.11 -7.00
C TRP A 69 1.37 -7.82 -8.50
N THR A 70 0.19 -7.36 -8.87
CA THR A 70 -0.20 -6.99 -10.24
C THR A 70 -0.62 -5.52 -10.36
N GLY A 71 -0.91 -5.05 -11.57
CA GLY A 71 -1.52 -3.73 -11.76
C GLY A 71 -2.91 -3.61 -11.09
N ALA A 72 -3.67 -4.71 -11.03
CA ALA A 72 -4.97 -4.71 -10.37
C ALA A 72 -4.86 -4.46 -8.86
N ASP A 73 -3.77 -4.88 -8.22
CA ASP A 73 -3.47 -4.54 -6.82
C ASP A 73 -3.20 -3.06 -6.66
N GLN A 74 -2.40 -2.47 -7.56
CA GLN A 74 -2.11 -1.04 -7.56
C GLN A 74 -3.36 -0.17 -7.76
N ASP A 75 -4.25 -0.53 -8.70
CA ASP A 75 -5.52 0.16 -8.91
C ASP A 75 -6.49 -0.02 -7.72
N SER A 76 -6.55 -1.22 -7.13
CA SER A 76 -7.32 -1.50 -5.90
C SER A 76 -6.82 -0.62 -4.73
N TYR A 77 -5.50 -0.53 -4.57
CA TYR A 77 -4.88 0.27 -3.52
C TYR A 77 -5.07 1.78 -3.74
N LYS A 78 -5.12 2.23 -5.00
CA LYS A 78 -5.45 3.61 -5.36
C LYS A 78 -6.87 3.99 -4.94
N LEU A 79 -7.86 3.11 -5.14
CA LEU A 79 -9.22 3.29 -4.64
C LEU A 79 -9.26 3.36 -3.11
N TRP A 80 -8.46 2.54 -2.42
CA TRP A 80 -8.31 2.58 -0.97
C TRP A 80 -7.72 3.91 -0.46
N GLN A 81 -6.65 4.41 -1.09
CA GLN A 81 -6.07 5.71 -0.77
C GLN A 81 -7.07 6.87 -0.98
N GLN A 82 -7.87 6.81 -2.05
CA GLN A 82 -8.96 7.75 -2.30
C GLN A 82 -10.07 7.66 -1.23
N LYS A 83 -10.46 6.45 -0.79
CA LYS A 83 -11.42 6.22 0.31
C LYS A 83 -10.93 6.81 1.63
N LEU A 84 -9.63 6.69 1.92
CA LEU A 84 -8.96 7.33 3.06
C LEU A 84 -8.76 8.85 2.89
N ARG A 85 -9.23 9.45 1.77
CA ARG A 85 -9.15 10.88 1.42
C ARG A 85 -7.71 11.41 1.29
N PHE A 86 -6.73 10.54 1.01
CA PHE A 86 -5.39 10.98 0.61
C PHE A 86 -5.47 11.74 -0.72
N LYS A 87 -4.65 12.80 -0.84
CA LYS A 87 -4.58 13.67 -2.02
C LYS A 87 -3.13 13.77 -2.53
N GLY A 88 -2.98 14.00 -3.84
CA GLY A 88 -1.68 14.16 -4.49
C GLY A 88 -0.85 12.88 -4.47
N ALA A 89 0.46 13.00 -4.23
CA ALA A 89 1.46 11.93 -4.16
C ALA A 89 1.34 11.01 -2.92
N ASN A 90 0.09 10.75 -2.49
CA ASN A 90 -0.30 9.75 -1.49
C ASN A 90 -1.42 8.84 -2.02
N ALA A 91 -1.76 8.96 -3.31
CA ALA A 91 -2.83 8.22 -4.00
C ALA A 91 -2.33 7.61 -5.32
N ASP A 92 -1.06 7.22 -5.35
CA ASP A 92 -0.32 6.68 -6.49
C ASP A 92 -0.57 5.17 -6.72
N GLY A 93 -1.38 4.55 -5.85
CA GLY A 93 -1.59 3.10 -5.78
C GLY A 93 -0.44 2.35 -5.11
N TRP A 94 0.60 3.04 -4.66
CA TRP A 94 1.70 2.42 -3.91
C TRP A 94 1.37 2.31 -2.42
N PRO A 95 1.55 1.15 -1.78
CA PRO A 95 1.32 1.00 -0.35
C PRO A 95 2.25 1.89 0.46
N GLY A 96 1.67 2.75 1.30
CA GLY A 96 2.36 3.55 2.31
C GLY A 96 2.07 3.02 3.71
N GLN A 97 2.97 3.27 4.66
CA GLN A 97 2.85 2.75 6.03
C GLN A 97 1.51 3.14 6.70
N VAL A 98 1.03 4.37 6.51
CA VAL A 98 -0.24 4.86 7.10
C VAL A 98 -1.46 4.19 6.47
N SER A 99 -1.49 4.02 5.15
CA SER A 99 -2.61 3.35 4.46
C SER A 99 -2.60 1.84 4.69
N TRP A 100 -1.43 1.25 4.95
CA TRP A 100 -1.26 -0.16 5.33
C TRP A 100 -1.76 -0.44 6.75
N ASP A 101 -1.34 0.38 7.71
CA ASP A 101 -1.80 0.33 9.11
C ASP A 101 -3.33 0.45 9.21
N LYS A 102 -3.92 1.33 8.39
CA LYS A 102 -5.38 1.44 8.24
C LYS A 102 -6.05 0.21 7.63
N LEU A 103 -5.39 -0.50 6.71
CA LEU A 103 -5.95 -1.67 6.01
C LEU A 103 -5.98 -2.93 6.89
N LYS A 104 -5.10 -3.01 7.91
CA LYS A 104 -5.00 -4.12 8.87
C LYS A 104 -4.97 -5.49 8.17
N VAL A 105 -3.94 -5.69 7.36
CA VAL A 105 -3.72 -6.93 6.60
C VAL A 105 -3.38 -8.08 7.56
N PRO A 106 -4.20 -9.15 7.65
CA PRO A 106 -3.90 -10.31 8.48
C PRO A 106 -2.72 -11.11 7.91
N ASN A 107 -1.96 -11.77 8.78
CA ASN A 107 -0.79 -12.60 8.46
C ASN A 107 -1.12 -14.10 8.47
#